data_AF-A0A532V1P5-F1
#
_entry.id   AF-A0A532V1P5-F1
#
_cell.length_a   1.000
_cell.length_b   1.000
_cell.length_c   1.000
_cell.angle_alpha   90.00
_cell.angle_beta   90.00
_cell.angle_gamma   90.00
#
_symmetry.space_group_name_H-M   'P 1'
#
loop_
_entity.id
_entity.type
_entity.pdbx_description
1 polymer ?
#
loop_
_entity_poly.entity_id
_entity_poly.type
_entity_poly.pdbx_seq_one_letter_code
_entity_poly.pdbx_strand_id
1 'polypeptide(L)'
;MMKTIFCCLLASLLLSTTSSAQTGLVLYKQTDNSCAILHESFSLINRTISLNRYQQSQSEVDSWTSCDKFYHLFASAFISGMGLWALESTHNDPQQSMISSFGITVGLGGAKEIYDSHHPHRQASWKDLIVDAIGAALGVLVVHAL
;
A
#
# COMPACT_ATOMS: atom_id res chain seq x y z
N MET A 1 27.86 2.86 6.77
CA MET A 1 27.30 1.54 7.15
C MET A 1 25.77 1.50 7.14
N MET A 2 25.06 2.55 7.59
CA MET A 2 23.57 2.58 7.59
C MET A 2 22.91 2.60 6.21
N LYS A 3 23.54 3.22 5.20
CA LYS A 3 23.02 3.28 3.81
C LYS A 3 22.83 1.89 3.17
N THR A 4 23.65 0.92 3.57
CA THR A 4 23.60 -0.46 3.04
C THR A 4 22.44 -1.25 3.64
N ILE A 5 22.13 -1.03 4.92
CA ILE A 5 21.04 -1.71 5.64
C ILE A 5 19.68 -1.30 5.05
N PHE A 6 19.51 -0.01 4.73
CA PHE A 6 18.27 0.51 4.15
C PHE A 6 18.02 -0.04 2.74
N CYS A 7 19.07 -0.17 1.93
CA CYS A 7 18.99 -0.79 0.59
C CYS A 7 18.65 -2.29 0.68
N CYS A 8 19.19 -3.00 1.68
CA CYS A 8 18.83 -4.40 1.94
C CYS A 8 17.39 -4.56 2.43
N LEU A 9 16.87 -3.63 3.25
CA LEU A 9 15.46 -3.64 3.67
C LEU A 9 14.52 -3.34 2.49
N LEU A 10 14.89 -2.39 1.61
CA LEU A 10 14.15 -2.08 0.39
C LEU A 10 14.09 -3.27 -0.57
N ALA A 11 15.23 -3.92 -0.82
CA ALA A 11 15.31 -5.13 -1.62
C ALA A 11 14.49 -6.27 -0.99
N SER A 12 14.57 -6.45 0.33
CA SER A 12 13.84 -7.52 1.03
C SER A 12 12.33 -7.28 1.01
N LEU A 13 11.87 -6.04 1.12
CA LEU A 13 10.45 -5.67 1.08
C LEU A 13 9.88 -5.76 -0.34
N LEU A 14 10.65 -5.33 -1.35
CA LEU A 14 10.29 -5.49 -2.78
C LEU A 14 10.28 -6.95 -3.22
N LEU A 15 11.20 -7.79 -2.71
CA LEU A 15 11.15 -9.24 -2.98
C LEU A 15 9.95 -9.91 -2.28
N SER A 16 9.57 -9.43 -1.09
CA SER A 16 8.43 -9.97 -0.33
C SER A 16 7.08 -9.68 -1.00
N THR A 17 6.93 -8.55 -1.70
CA THR A 17 5.71 -8.23 -2.47
C THR A 17 5.64 -8.97 -3.81
N THR A 18 6.76 -9.42 -4.37
CA THR A 18 6.76 -10.27 -5.57
C THR A 18 6.51 -11.75 -5.28
N SER A 19 6.73 -12.21 -4.05
CA SER A 19 6.58 -13.64 -3.70
C SER A 19 5.13 -14.12 -3.64
N SER A 20 4.13 -13.25 -3.53
CA SER A 20 2.71 -13.68 -3.56
C SER A 20 2.14 -13.80 -4.98
N ALA A 21 2.86 -13.33 -6.00
CA ALA A 21 2.39 -13.36 -7.39
C ALA A 21 2.90 -14.58 -8.19
N GLN A 22 3.87 -15.34 -7.68
CA GLN A 22 4.54 -16.40 -8.44
C GLN A 22 4.15 -17.84 -8.08
N THR A 23 3.38 -18.07 -7.01
CA THR A 23 2.91 -19.42 -6.65
C THR A 23 1.77 -19.95 -7.52
N GLY A 24 1.26 -19.17 -8.48
CA GLY A 24 0.15 -19.55 -9.36
C GLY A 24 0.50 -19.91 -10.81
N LEU A 25 1.76 -19.74 -11.24
CA LEU A 25 2.12 -19.82 -12.67
C LEU A 25 2.93 -21.06 -13.08
N VAL A 26 3.18 -21.97 -12.15
CA VAL A 26 3.74 -23.29 -12.45
C VAL A 26 2.63 -24.30 -12.25
N LEU A 27 1.83 -24.55 -13.30
CA LEU A 27 1.13 -25.80 -13.64
C LEU A 27 0.00 -25.50 -14.64
N TYR A 28 0.32 -25.03 -15.85
CA TYR A 28 -0.65 -25.15 -16.93
C TYR A 28 0.01 -25.50 -18.26
N LYS A 29 0.33 -26.79 -18.37
CA LYS A 29 0.52 -27.46 -19.65
C LYS A 29 -0.19 -28.81 -19.55
N GLN A 30 -1.46 -28.89 -19.98
CA GLN A 30 -2.10 -30.12 -20.50
C GLN A 30 -3.54 -29.86 -21.04
N THR A 31 -3.66 -29.89 -22.37
CA THR A 31 -4.75 -30.41 -23.25
C THR A 31 -6.21 -29.89 -23.19
N ASP A 32 -6.54 -29.05 -24.17
CA ASP A 32 -7.55 -29.13 -25.26
C ASP A 32 -9.07 -29.34 -25.02
N ASN A 33 -9.57 -29.73 -23.85
CA ASN A 33 -11.03 -29.79 -23.59
C ASN A 33 -11.49 -28.88 -22.43
N SER A 34 -10.57 -28.08 -21.89
CA SER A 34 -10.69 -27.48 -20.56
C SER A 34 -11.24 -26.03 -20.53
N CYS A 35 -11.45 -25.39 -21.68
CA CYS A 35 -11.72 -23.95 -21.73
C CYS A 35 -13.06 -23.53 -21.07
N ALA A 36 -14.10 -24.35 -21.19
CA ALA A 36 -15.42 -24.05 -20.60
C ALA A 36 -15.45 -24.25 -19.07
N ILE A 37 -14.85 -25.35 -18.58
CA ILE A 37 -14.82 -25.67 -17.14
C ILE A 37 -13.85 -24.75 -16.39
N LEU A 38 -12.74 -24.35 -17.02
CA LEU A 38 -11.81 -23.39 -16.44
C LEU A 38 -12.39 -21.97 -16.39
N HIS A 39 -13.18 -21.55 -17.38
CA HIS A 39 -13.83 -20.24 -17.34
C HIS A 39 -14.87 -20.15 -16.20
N GLU A 40 -15.69 -21.20 -16.01
CA GLU A 40 -16.63 -21.23 -14.88
C GLU A 40 -15.90 -21.25 -13.54
N SER A 41 -14.89 -22.11 -13.39
CA SER A 41 -14.10 -22.20 -12.15
C SER A 41 -13.39 -20.87 -11.83
N PHE A 42 -12.83 -20.20 -12.84
CA PHE A 42 -12.18 -18.91 -12.67
C PHE A 42 -13.19 -17.80 -12.32
N SER A 43 -14.39 -17.83 -12.92
CA SER A 43 -15.47 -16.90 -12.58
C SER A 43 -15.94 -17.08 -11.13
N LEU A 44 -16.02 -18.33 -10.66
CA LEU A 44 -16.38 -18.64 -9.28
C LEU A 44 -15.27 -18.17 -8.34
N ILE A 45 -14.00 -18.46 -8.63
CA ILE A 45 -12.86 -17.99 -7.83
C ILE A 45 -12.83 -16.45 -7.76
N ASN A 46 -13.00 -15.75 -8.88
CA ASN A 46 -13.05 -14.28 -8.90
C ASN A 46 -14.24 -13.75 -8.10
N ARG A 47 -15.39 -14.43 -8.17
CA ARG A 47 -16.58 -14.07 -7.38
C ARG A 47 -16.33 -14.29 -5.88
N THR A 48 -15.72 -15.40 -5.47
CA THR A 48 -15.39 -15.69 -4.06
C THR A 48 -14.38 -14.70 -3.50
N ILE A 49 -13.33 -14.37 -4.26
CA ILE A 49 -12.34 -13.36 -3.86
C ILE A 49 -12.99 -11.97 -3.73
N SER A 50 -13.91 -11.64 -4.63
CA SER A 50 -14.64 -10.36 -4.60
C SER A 50 -15.59 -10.28 -3.41
N LEU A 51 -16.30 -11.36 -3.09
CA LEU A 51 -17.18 -11.44 -1.93
C LEU A 51 -16.39 -11.38 -0.62
N ASN A 52 -15.22 -12.02 -0.54
CA ASN A 52 -14.35 -11.96 0.63
C ASN A 52 -13.85 -10.53 0.88
N ARG A 53 -13.44 -9.81 -0.19
CA ARG A 53 -13.07 -8.39 -0.10
C ARG A 53 -14.24 -7.50 0.29
N TYR A 54 -15.46 -7.83 -0.14
CA TYR A 54 -16.65 -7.08 0.22
C TYR A 54 -17.11 -7.30 1.67
N GLN A 55 -16.99 -8.53 2.17
CA GLN A 55 -17.23 -8.82 3.59
C GLN A 55 -16.20 -8.11 4.48
N GLN A 56 -14.93 -8.05 4.05
CA GLN A 56 -13.89 -7.31 4.76
C GLN A 56 -14.15 -5.79 4.79
N SER A 57 -14.76 -5.21 3.75
CA SER A 57 -15.12 -3.77 3.71
C SER A 57 -16.43 -3.42 4.42
N GLN A 58 -17.32 -4.40 4.67
CA GLN A 58 -18.57 -4.18 5.42
C GLN A 58 -18.46 -4.48 6.92
N SER A 59 -17.52 -5.33 7.36
CA SER A 59 -17.45 -5.79 8.76
C SER A 59 -16.65 -4.89 9.70
N GLU A 60 -15.80 -4.00 9.19
CA GLU A 60 -15.11 -3.02 10.03
C GLU A 60 -16.00 -1.79 10.21
N VAL A 61 -16.64 -1.69 11.38
CA VAL A 61 -17.02 -0.38 11.91
C VAL A 61 -15.74 0.46 11.90
N ASP A 62 -15.74 1.55 11.13
CA ASP A 62 -14.60 2.46 10.96
C ASP A 62 -14.16 3.03 12.32
N SER A 63 -13.31 2.27 13.01
CA SER A 63 -12.80 2.56 14.33
C SER A 63 -11.46 3.25 14.18
N TRP A 64 -11.16 4.18 15.09
CA TRP A 64 -9.84 4.79 15.20
C TRP A 64 -8.73 3.79 15.55
N THR A 65 -9.10 2.59 16.02
CA THR A 65 -8.17 1.56 16.49
C THR A 65 -8.19 0.30 15.63
N SER A 66 -8.74 0.34 14.42
CA SER A 66 -8.71 -0.83 13.54
C SER A 66 -7.30 -1.13 13.01
N CYS A 67 -7.07 -2.39 12.64
CA CYS A 67 -5.82 -2.81 12.02
C CYS A 67 -5.55 -2.06 10.69
N ASP A 68 -6.62 -1.70 9.99
CA ASP A 68 -6.58 -0.86 8.79
C ASP A 68 -5.86 0.48 9.04
N LYS A 69 -6.17 1.18 10.15
CA LYS A 69 -5.49 2.43 10.50
C LYS A 69 -3.99 2.23 10.75
N PHE A 70 -3.60 1.08 11.31
CA PHE A 70 -2.18 0.78 11.50
C PHE A 70 -1.45 0.64 10.16
N TYR A 71 -2.08 0.02 9.16
CA TYR A 71 -1.49 -0.08 7.83
C TYR A 71 -1.36 1.27 7.15
N HIS A 72 -2.37 2.13 7.24
CA HIS A 72 -2.31 3.52 6.75
C HIS A 72 -1.17 4.29 7.41
N LEU A 73 -1.07 4.23 8.74
CA LEU A 73 -0.02 4.90 9.50
C LEU A 73 1.38 4.44 9.07
N PHE A 74 1.59 3.12 9.02
CA PHE A 74 2.89 2.53 8.68
C PHE A 74 3.28 2.80 7.22
N ALA A 75 2.36 2.61 6.28
CA ALA A 75 2.60 2.86 4.86
C ALA A 75 2.97 4.33 4.63
N SER A 76 2.23 5.26 5.23
CA SER A 76 2.49 6.69 5.09
C SER A 76 3.80 7.11 5.76
N ALA A 77 4.13 6.59 6.95
CA ALA A 77 5.42 6.84 7.58
C ALA A 77 6.59 6.31 6.74
N PHE A 78 6.43 5.11 6.17
CA PHE A 78 7.45 4.51 5.32
C PHE A 78 7.66 5.29 4.03
N ILE A 79 6.59 5.61 3.30
CA ILE A 79 6.67 6.37 2.04
C ILE A 79 7.29 7.75 2.29
N SER A 80 6.85 8.47 3.33
CA SER A 80 7.35 9.81 3.60
C SER A 80 8.78 9.83 4.11
N GLY A 81 9.16 8.89 4.98
CA GLY A 81 10.55 8.76 5.42
C GLY A 81 11.48 8.43 4.25
N MET A 82 11.12 7.44 3.43
CA MET A 82 11.91 7.08 2.25
C MET A 82 11.99 8.21 1.22
N GLY A 83 10.88 8.89 0.96
CA GLY A 83 10.82 10.02 0.04
C GLY A 83 11.73 11.15 0.48
N LEU A 84 11.76 11.45 1.79
CA LEU A 84 12.63 12.48 2.35
C LEU A 84 14.10 12.10 2.17
N TRP A 85 14.47 10.87 2.56
CA TRP A 85 15.83 10.37 2.41
C TRP A 85 16.30 10.38 0.94
N ALA A 86 15.43 10.02 0.00
CA ALA A 86 15.72 10.04 -1.43
C ALA A 86 15.93 11.47 -1.95
N LEU A 87 15.07 12.42 -1.54
CA LEU A 87 15.16 13.82 -1.95
C LEU A 87 16.38 14.53 -1.36
N GLU A 88 16.75 14.24 -0.12
CA GLU A 88 17.98 14.76 0.49
C GLU A 88 19.24 14.21 -0.19
N SER A 89 19.20 12.95 -0.63
CA SER A 89 20.32 12.33 -1.35
C SER A 89 20.64 13.01 -2.68
N THR A 90 19.67 13.73 -3.28
CA THR A 90 19.87 14.50 -4.52
C THR A 90 20.31 15.95 -4.28
N HIS A 91 20.80 16.30 -3.07
CA HIS A 91 21.27 17.64 -2.70
C HIS A 91 20.19 18.73 -2.80
N ASN A 92 18.92 18.35 -2.61
CA ASN A 92 17.84 19.33 -2.49
C ASN A 92 17.93 20.08 -1.15
N ASP A 93 17.31 21.25 -1.12
CA ASP A 93 17.09 21.97 0.13
C ASP A 93 16.33 21.07 1.14
N PRO A 94 16.81 20.94 2.40
CA PRO A 94 16.19 20.05 3.38
C PRO A 94 14.73 20.43 3.67
N GLN A 95 14.42 21.72 3.70
CA GLN A 95 13.05 22.18 3.96
C GLN A 95 12.11 21.82 2.81
N GLN A 96 12.55 22.02 1.57
CA GLN A 96 11.80 21.59 0.38
C GLN A 96 11.64 20.08 0.30
N SER A 97 12.66 19.31 0.71
CA SER A 97 12.62 17.85 0.72
C SER A 97 11.56 17.33 1.71
N MET A 98 11.49 17.92 2.91
CA MET A 98 10.46 17.61 3.91
C MET A 98 9.06 17.91 3.40
N ILE A 99 8.84 19.12 2.88
CA ILE A 99 7.53 19.55 2.37
C ILE A 99 7.09 18.65 1.20
N SER A 100 8.00 18.36 0.27
CA SER A 100 7.70 17.55 -0.90
C SER A 100 7.37 16.11 -0.53
N SER A 101 8.16 15.49 0.36
CA SER A 101 7.91 14.11 0.78
C SER A 101 6.61 13.97 1.57
N PHE A 102 6.35 14.90 2.48
CA PHE A 102 5.08 14.95 3.22
C PHE A 102 3.90 15.14 2.27
N GLY A 103 3.97 16.15 1.38
CA GLY A 103 2.91 16.49 0.45
C GLY A 103 2.60 15.37 -0.55
N ILE A 104 3.62 14.69 -1.08
CA ILE A 104 3.44 13.52 -1.96
C ILE A 104 2.71 12.41 -1.19
N THR A 105 3.13 12.11 0.04
CA THR A 105 2.53 11.03 0.83
C THR A 105 1.07 11.30 1.15
N VAL A 106 0.75 12.49 1.67
CA VAL A 106 -0.64 12.90 1.95
C VAL A 106 -1.47 12.97 0.67
N GLY A 107 -0.88 13.43 -0.43
CA GLY A 107 -1.52 13.45 -1.74
C GLY A 107 -1.87 12.06 -2.25
N LEU A 108 -1.01 11.06 -2.04
CA LEU A 108 -1.28 9.66 -2.36
C LEU A 108 -2.43 9.09 -1.51
N GLY A 109 -2.44 9.37 -0.20
CA GLY A 109 -3.55 8.99 0.69
C GLY A 109 -4.87 9.62 0.25
N GLY A 110 -4.87 10.94 0.00
CA GLY A 110 -6.04 11.65 -0.52
C GLY A 110 -6.52 11.13 -1.87
N ALA A 111 -5.60 10.82 -2.79
CA ALA A 111 -5.95 10.23 -4.08
C ALA A 111 -6.58 8.83 -3.93
N LYS A 112 -6.11 8.01 -2.97
CA LYS A 112 -6.71 6.72 -2.63
C LYS A 112 -8.13 6.90 -2.11
N GLU A 113 -8.37 7.84 -1.18
CA GLU A 113 -9.71 8.09 -0.65
C GLU A 113 -10.67 8.62 -1.72
N ILE A 114 -10.21 9.50 -2.62
CA ILE A 114 -10.99 9.96 -3.77
C ILE A 114 -11.31 8.76 -4.68
N TYR A 115 -10.32 7.93 -4.98
CA TYR A 115 -10.52 6.72 -5.78
C TYR A 115 -11.56 5.81 -5.13
N ASP A 116 -11.46 5.54 -3.84
CA ASP A 116 -12.39 4.68 -3.10
C ASP A 116 -13.82 5.27 -3.08
N SER A 117 -13.97 6.61 -3.07
CA SER A 117 -15.29 7.27 -3.16
C SER A 117 -16.02 7.02 -4.48
N HIS A 118 -15.28 6.74 -5.56
CA HIS A 118 -15.84 6.49 -6.89
C HIS A 118 -16.10 5.00 -7.18
N HIS A 119 -15.69 4.09 -6.31
CA HIS A 119 -15.84 2.65 -6.52
C HIS A 119 -16.98 2.08 -5.68
N PRO A 120 -17.99 1.44 -6.31
CA PRO A 120 -18.98 0.69 -5.54
C PRO A 120 -18.24 -0.37 -4.74
N HIS A 121 -18.60 -0.51 -3.46
CA HIS A 121 -18.04 -1.46 -2.48
C HIS A 121 -16.80 -1.00 -1.67
N ARG A 122 -16.30 0.21 -1.91
CA ARG A 122 -15.29 0.86 -1.05
C ARG A 122 -15.91 2.08 -0.37
N GLN A 123 -15.38 2.45 0.78
CA GLN A 123 -15.84 3.62 1.54
C GLN A 123 -14.65 4.53 1.77
N ALA A 124 -14.75 5.76 1.29
CA ALA A 124 -13.79 6.78 1.64
C ALA A 124 -13.94 7.12 3.12
N SER A 125 -12.83 7.16 3.86
CA SER A 125 -12.79 7.58 5.26
C SER A 125 -11.87 8.76 5.43
N TRP A 126 -12.43 9.84 5.96
CA TRP A 126 -11.64 11.00 6.38
C TRP A 126 -10.66 10.65 7.51
N LYS A 127 -10.90 9.58 8.27
CA LYS A 127 -9.99 9.10 9.31
C LYS A 127 -8.72 8.52 8.71
N ASP A 128 -8.83 7.81 7.59
CA ASP A 128 -7.66 7.28 6.88
C ASP A 128 -6.76 8.40 6.39
N LEU A 129 -7.35 9.47 5.85
CA LEU A 129 -6.60 10.64 5.44
C LEU A 129 -5.85 11.32 6.61
N ILE A 130 -6.45 11.38 7.80
CA ILE A 130 -5.78 11.92 8.99
C ILE A 130 -4.65 10.99 9.44
N VAL A 131 -4.89 9.69 9.44
CA VAL A 131 -3.87 8.70 9.82
C VAL A 131 -2.71 8.71 8.83
N ASP A 132 -2.96 8.92 7.54
CA ASP A 132 -1.93 9.12 6.52
C ASP A 132 -1.11 10.40 6.78
N ALA A 133 -1.77 11.50 7.17
CA ALA A 133 -1.07 12.74 7.54
C ALA A 133 -0.19 12.58 8.79
N ILE A 134 -0.69 11.88 9.82
CA ILE A 134 0.08 11.57 11.03
C ILE A 134 1.26 10.66 10.68
N GLY A 135 1.02 9.61 9.87
CA GLY A 135 2.05 8.69 9.41
C GLY A 135 3.15 9.43 8.64
N ALA A 136 2.77 10.27 7.67
CA ALA A 136 3.71 11.07 6.89
C ALA A 136 4.57 11.98 7.78
N ALA A 137 3.96 12.66 8.75
CA ALA A 137 4.69 13.49 9.71
C ALA A 137 5.68 12.66 10.54
N LEU A 138 5.28 11.48 11.03
CA LEU A 138 6.17 10.57 11.75
C LEU A 138 7.35 10.11 10.88
N GLY A 139 7.10 9.77 9.61
CA GLY A 139 8.14 9.37 8.67
C GLY A 139 9.21 10.45 8.48
N VAL A 140 8.76 11.70 8.28
CA VAL A 140 9.65 12.87 8.20
C VAL A 140 10.44 13.06 9.49
N LEU A 141 9.77 13.01 10.65
CA LEU A 141 10.41 13.21 11.94
C LEU A 141 11.46 12.14 12.25
N VAL A 142 11.18 10.87 11.94
CA VAL A 142 12.13 9.78 12.15
C VAL A 142 13.40 10.02 11.33
N VAL A 143 13.27 10.35 10.05
CA VAL A 143 14.45 10.60 9.21
C VAL A 143 15.18 11.88 9.61
N HIS A 144 14.45 12.93 9.96
CA HIS A 144 15.05 14.19 10.41
C HIS A 144 15.79 14.08 11.75
N ALA A 145 15.38 13.14 12.61
CA ALA A 145 16.03 12.87 13.89
C ALA A 145 17.22 11.91 13.81
N LEU A 146 17.46 11.27 12.66
CA LEU A 146 18.54 10.31 12.40
C LEU A 146 19.78 10.96 11.79
#